data_AF-A0A285MWX7-F1
#
_entry.id   AF-A0A285MWX7-F1
#
_cell.length_a   1.000
_cell.length_b   1.000
_cell.length_c   1.000
_cell.angle_alpha   90.00
_cell.angle_beta   90.00
_cell.angle_gamma   90.00
#
_symmetry.space_group_name_H-M   'P 1'
#
loop_
_entity.id
_entity.type
_entity.pdbx_description
1 polymer ?
#
loop_
_entity_poly.entity_id
_entity_poly.type
_entity_poly.pdbx_seq_one_letter_code
_entity_poly.pdbx_strand_id
1 'polypeptide(L)'
;MTMKKTIATIILWIAFIGVSHAQEGTLFDYQIQKLDSVNYEMQFQLFNTANVQFIEVKFLEQGNELAMNVASLNQKKDGKFYLSCDGDEKMVSPGEMTMNFTHDFGMLQEHSVMVRLLDKDFNLIDSYQKVIEY
;
A
#
# COMPACT_ATOMS: atom_id res chain seq x y z
N MET A 1 17.23 -48.18 9.46
CA MET A 1 18.05 -47.49 10.47
C MET A 1 17.95 -46.00 10.20
N THR A 2 17.23 -45.33 11.07
CA THR A 2 16.85 -43.91 11.05
C THR A 2 18.06 -43.04 11.34
N MET A 3 18.29 -41.97 10.59
CA MET A 3 19.12 -40.87 11.07
C MET A 3 18.56 -39.53 10.60
N LYS A 4 18.07 -38.79 11.60
CA LYS A 4 17.60 -37.40 11.54
C LYS A 4 18.81 -36.46 11.38
N LYS A 5 18.69 -35.48 10.49
CA LYS A 5 19.45 -34.21 10.49
C LYS A 5 18.50 -33.16 9.93
N THR A 6 17.61 -32.55 10.72
CA THR A 6 17.83 -31.46 11.68
C THR A 6 18.53 -30.24 11.05
N ILE A 7 17.68 -29.29 10.63
CA ILE A 7 17.74 -27.83 10.78
C ILE A 7 18.83 -27.05 10.02
N ALA A 8 18.35 -26.20 9.11
CA ALA A 8 18.87 -24.83 8.93
C ALA A 8 17.72 -23.91 8.51
N THR A 9 16.81 -23.63 9.45
CA THR A 9 15.83 -22.55 9.29
C THR A 9 16.58 -21.24 9.50
N ILE A 10 16.99 -20.58 8.41
CA ILE A 10 17.55 -19.24 8.45
C ILE A 10 16.37 -18.29 8.68
N ILE A 11 16.16 -17.91 9.95
CA ILE A 11 15.31 -16.78 10.31
C ILE A 11 16.15 -15.54 10.10
N LEU A 12 16.03 -14.93 8.91
CA LEU A 12 16.65 -13.64 8.63
C LEU A 12 15.84 -12.56 9.35
N TRP A 13 16.33 -12.14 10.51
CA TRP A 13 15.87 -10.92 11.18
C TRP A 13 16.35 -9.72 10.37
N ILE A 14 15.52 -9.22 9.45
CA ILE A 14 15.76 -7.91 8.85
C ILE A 14 15.33 -6.89 9.91
N ALA A 15 16.31 -6.37 10.64
CA ALA A 15 16.13 -5.20 11.48
C ALA A 15 15.72 -4.04 10.58
N PHE A 16 14.54 -3.48 10.84
CA PHE A 16 14.08 -2.23 10.24
C PHE A 16 15.11 -1.14 10.54
N ILE A 17 15.94 -0.82 9.55
CA ILE A 17 16.74 0.40 9.56
C ILE A 17 15.77 1.50 9.13
N GLY A 18 15.30 2.27 10.12
CA GLY A 18 14.54 3.48 9.88
C GLY A 18 15.38 4.47 9.09
N VAL A 19 15.06 4.63 7.81
CA VAL A 19 15.49 5.74 6.98
C VAL A 19 14.28 6.66 6.84
N SER A 20 14.03 7.46 7.87
CA SER A 20 13.13 8.61 7.76
C SER A 20 13.87 9.70 6.99
N HIS A 21 13.36 10.12 5.84
CA HIS A 21 13.45 11.49 5.30
C HIS A 21 12.74 11.53 3.94
N ALA A 22 11.41 11.59 3.97
CA ALA A 22 10.60 12.19 2.92
C ALA A 22 9.35 12.75 3.61
N GLN A 23 8.82 13.87 3.14
CA GLN A 23 7.75 14.57 3.83
C GLN A 23 6.44 13.75 3.75
N GLU A 24 6.26 12.88 4.75
CA GLU A 24 5.15 11.94 4.95
C GLU A 24 3.78 12.64 4.90
N GLY A 25 2.76 11.94 4.40
CA GLY A 25 1.38 12.38 4.59
C GLY A 25 1.11 12.51 6.09
N THR A 26 0.35 13.53 6.49
CA THR A 26 0.13 13.79 7.92
C THR A 26 -0.64 12.68 8.63
N LEU A 27 -1.41 11.88 7.88
CA LEU A 27 -2.27 10.81 8.41
C LEU A 27 -1.83 9.40 8.01
N PHE A 28 -0.87 9.27 7.09
CA PHE A 28 -0.46 7.97 6.57
C PHE A 28 0.94 8.01 5.95
N ASP A 29 1.55 6.83 5.86
CA ASP A 29 2.76 6.60 5.08
C ASP A 29 2.59 5.34 4.24
N TYR A 30 3.38 5.24 3.17
CA TYR A 30 3.44 4.06 2.34
C TYR A 30 4.81 3.84 1.71
N GLN A 31 5.10 2.56 1.50
CA GLN A 31 6.25 2.09 0.76
C GLN A 31 5.76 1.26 -0.41
N ILE A 32 6.43 1.40 -1.55
CA ILE A 32 6.12 0.63 -2.75
C ILE A 32 7.36 -0.16 -3.11
N GLN A 33 7.17 -1.46 -3.28
CA GLN A 33 8.16 -2.37 -3.82
C GLN A 33 7.71 -2.81 -5.21
N LYS A 34 8.59 -2.59 -6.19
CA LYS A 34 8.44 -3.20 -7.51
C LYS A 34 8.76 -4.69 -7.41
N LEU A 35 7.80 -5.55 -7.74
CA LEU A 35 7.98 -7.00 -7.75
C LEU A 35 8.53 -7.48 -9.10
N ASP A 36 8.02 -6.92 -10.19
CA ASP A 36 8.51 -7.14 -11.56
C ASP A 36 8.17 -5.94 -12.47
N SER A 37 8.20 -6.10 -13.80
CA SER A 37 7.92 -5.02 -14.75
C SER A 37 6.50 -4.46 -14.68
N VAL A 38 5.53 -5.19 -14.15
CA VAL A 38 4.10 -4.87 -14.17
C VAL A 38 3.43 -4.97 -12.80
N ASN A 39 4.06 -5.65 -11.84
CA ASN A 39 3.52 -5.89 -10.50
C ASN A 39 4.24 -5.07 -9.43
N TYR A 40 3.44 -4.47 -8.54
CA TYR A 40 3.89 -3.68 -7.40
C TYR A 40 3.15 -4.12 -6.14
N GLU A 41 3.87 -4.17 -5.04
CA GLU A 41 3.31 -4.32 -3.70
C GLU A 41 3.47 -2.98 -2.97
N MET A 42 2.37 -2.47 -2.42
CA MET A 42 2.38 -1.33 -1.51
C MET A 42 2.12 -1.80 -0.10
N GLN A 43 3.02 -1.43 0.80
CA GLN A 43 2.78 -1.47 2.23
C GLN A 43 2.32 -0.10 2.66
N PHE A 44 1.18 -0.06 3.33
CA PHE A 44 0.48 1.16 3.68
C PHE A 44 0.16 1.14 5.18
N GLN A 45 0.45 2.25 5.84
CA GLN A 45 0.18 2.45 7.26
C GLN A 45 -0.66 3.70 7.45
N LEU A 46 -1.82 3.53 8.09
CA LEU A 46 -2.69 4.63 8.52
C LEU A 46 -2.44 4.95 9.99
N PHE A 47 -2.00 6.17 10.29
CA PHE A 47 -1.81 6.62 11.67
C PHE A 47 -3.14 7.04 12.32
N ASN A 48 -4.11 7.45 11.52
CA ASN A 48 -5.44 7.84 11.97
C ASN A 48 -6.53 7.43 10.97
N THR A 49 -7.50 6.64 11.42
CA THR A 49 -8.65 6.17 10.62
C THR A 49 -9.84 7.12 10.63
N ALA A 50 -9.81 8.20 11.42
CA ALA A 50 -10.94 9.10 11.56
C ALA A 50 -11.33 9.70 10.20
N ASN A 51 -12.59 9.48 9.81
CA ASN A 51 -13.22 9.95 8.58
C ASN A 51 -12.68 9.33 7.27
N VAL A 52 -11.70 8.45 7.31
CA VAL A 52 -11.18 7.77 6.12
C VAL A 52 -12.15 6.66 5.71
N GLN A 53 -12.74 6.79 4.52
CA GLN A 53 -13.67 5.81 3.95
C GLN A 53 -13.12 5.14 2.70
N PHE A 54 -12.30 5.86 1.93
CA PHE A 54 -11.66 5.33 0.72
C PHE A 54 -10.17 5.66 0.70
N ILE A 55 -9.40 4.74 0.12
CA ILE A 55 -7.99 4.89 -0.20
C ILE A 55 -7.88 4.76 -1.71
N GLU A 56 -7.57 5.86 -2.38
CA GLU A 56 -7.37 5.91 -3.82
C GLU A 56 -5.88 5.91 -4.13
N VAL A 57 -5.45 5.02 -5.01
CA VAL A 57 -4.07 4.88 -5.45
C VAL A 57 -4.01 5.16 -6.95
N LYS A 58 -3.24 6.18 -7.32
CA LYS A 58 -3.04 6.61 -8.71
C LYS A 58 -1.61 6.35 -9.14
N PHE A 59 -1.46 5.68 -10.28
CA PHE A 59 -0.20 5.57 -10.99
C PHE A 59 -0.11 6.70 -12.01
N LEU A 60 0.99 7.44 -11.96
CA LEU A 60 1.21 8.62 -12.78
C LEU A 60 2.51 8.46 -13.55
N GLU A 61 2.53 8.82 -14.83
CA GLU A 61 3.74 8.98 -15.62
C GLU A 61 3.80 10.40 -16.17
N GLN A 62 4.88 11.12 -15.85
CA GLN A 62 5.07 12.53 -16.23
C GLN A 62 3.87 13.42 -15.85
N GLY A 63 3.20 13.10 -14.73
CA GLY A 63 2.01 13.81 -14.25
C GLY A 63 0.68 13.37 -14.87
N ASN A 64 0.68 12.45 -15.85
CA ASN A 64 -0.53 11.90 -16.44
C ASN A 64 -0.97 10.65 -15.67
N GLU A 65 -2.26 10.56 -15.35
CA GLU A 65 -2.85 9.36 -14.73
C GLU A 65 -2.89 8.20 -15.72
N LEU A 66 -2.25 7.09 -15.35
CA LEU A 66 -2.24 5.85 -16.13
C LEU A 66 -3.28 4.86 -15.62
N ALA A 67 -3.29 4.67 -14.29
CA ALA A 67 -4.25 3.81 -13.61
C ALA A 67 -4.65 4.41 -12.27
N MET A 68 -5.83 3.98 -11.83
CA MET A 68 -6.39 4.31 -10.53
C MET A 68 -7.05 3.07 -9.96
N ASN A 69 -6.78 2.78 -8.69
CA ASN A 69 -7.49 1.79 -7.91
C ASN A 69 -8.06 2.46 -6.65
N VAL A 70 -9.29 2.10 -6.28
CA VAL A 70 -9.97 2.63 -5.09
C VAL A 70 -10.36 1.48 -4.20
N ALA A 71 -9.78 1.46 -3.00
CA ALA A 71 -10.19 0.56 -1.94
C ALA A 71 -11.10 1.28 -0.94
N SER A 72 -12.13 0.61 -0.44
CA SER A 72 -12.95 1.11 0.66
C SER A 72 -12.48 0.52 1.98
N LEU A 73 -12.33 1.37 3.00
CA LEU A 73 -11.95 0.97 4.35
C LEU A 73 -13.17 1.10 5.26
N ASN A 74 -13.67 -0.02 5.76
CA ASN A 74 -14.88 -0.06 6.58
C ASN A 74 -14.58 -0.66 7.96
N GLN A 75 -14.97 0.06 9.02
CA GLN A 75 -15.05 -0.55 10.35
C GLN A 75 -16.43 -1.20 10.53
N LYS A 76 -16.45 -2.52 10.77
CA LYS A 76 -17.71 -3.24 11.00
C LYS A 76 -18.09 -3.20 12.48
N LYS A 77 -19.29 -3.70 12.78
CA LYS A 77 -19.86 -3.74 14.14
C LYS A 77 -19.02 -4.53 15.15
N ASP A 78 -18.15 -5.41 14.67
CA ASP A 78 -17.20 -6.17 15.48
C ASP A 78 -15.95 -5.35 15.86
N GLY A 79 -15.88 -4.08 15.45
CA GLY A 79 -14.77 -3.17 15.71
C GLY A 79 -13.57 -3.39 14.79
N LYS A 80 -13.61 -4.37 13.88
CA LYS A 80 -12.50 -4.69 12.98
C LYS A 80 -12.62 -3.91 11.68
N PHE A 81 -11.47 -3.68 11.07
CA PHE A 81 -11.36 -2.99 9.79
C PHE A 81 -11.30 -4.00 8.65
N TYR A 82 -12.00 -3.65 7.57
CA TYR A 82 -12.09 -4.43 6.35
C TYR A 82 -11.75 -3.53 5.18
N LEU A 83 -10.78 -3.96 4.38
CA LEU A 83 -10.42 -3.32 3.13
C LEU A 83 -11.10 -4.09 2.00
N SER A 84 -11.93 -3.40 1.21
CA SER A 84 -12.53 -3.97 0.02
C SER A 84 -11.99 -3.31 -1.25
N CYS A 85 -11.51 -4.13 -2.18
CA CYS A 85 -10.86 -3.74 -3.42
C CYS A 85 -11.28 -4.75 -4.50
N ASP A 86 -11.76 -4.27 -5.65
CA ASP A 86 -12.10 -5.11 -6.82
C ASP A 86 -13.02 -6.31 -6.53
N GLY A 87 -13.94 -6.14 -5.56
CA GLY A 87 -14.91 -7.18 -5.17
C GLY A 87 -14.42 -8.16 -4.10
N ASP A 88 -13.13 -8.13 -3.77
CA ASP A 88 -12.58 -8.86 -2.64
C ASP A 88 -12.61 -7.99 -1.38
N GLU A 89 -12.94 -8.60 -0.25
CA GLU A 89 -12.90 -7.95 1.06
C GLU A 89 -12.02 -8.77 2.00
N LYS A 90 -11.06 -8.10 2.63
CA LYS A 90 -10.17 -8.72 3.61
C LYS A 90 -10.15 -7.92 4.90
N MET A 91 -10.09 -8.66 6.01
CA MET A 91 -9.84 -8.05 7.32
C MET A 91 -8.40 -7.53 7.34
N VAL A 92 -8.21 -6.30 7.82
CA VAL A 92 -6.91 -5.62 7.86
C VAL A 92 -6.68 -4.97 9.21
N SER A 93 -5.41 -4.71 9.52
CA SER A 93 -5.02 -3.76 10.56
C SER A 93 -4.70 -2.43 9.88
N PRO A 94 -5.29 -1.29 10.26
CA PRO A 94 -4.97 0.00 9.65
C PRO A 94 -3.47 0.36 9.71
N GLY A 95 -2.75 -0.16 10.72
CA GLY A 95 -1.31 0.03 10.86
C GLY A 95 -0.45 -0.83 9.92
N GLU A 96 -1.03 -1.84 9.27
CA GLU A 96 -0.33 -2.79 8.42
C GLU A 96 -1.29 -3.30 7.34
N MET A 97 -1.28 -2.61 6.19
CA MET A 97 -2.09 -2.97 5.03
C MET A 97 -1.19 -3.22 3.82
N THR A 98 -1.50 -4.28 3.08
CA THR A 98 -0.82 -4.59 1.82
C THR A 98 -1.81 -4.43 0.68
N MET A 99 -1.42 -3.73 -0.38
CA MET A 99 -2.19 -3.62 -1.62
C MET A 99 -1.30 -4.02 -2.79
N ASN A 100 -1.85 -4.83 -3.69
CA ASN A 100 -1.13 -5.28 -4.88
C ASN A 100 -1.73 -4.58 -6.09
N PHE A 101 -0.85 -4.10 -6.96
CA PHE A 101 -1.25 -3.44 -8.20
C PHE A 101 -0.54 -4.12 -9.36
N THR A 102 -1.30 -4.42 -10.40
CA THR A 102 -0.80 -4.91 -11.68
C THR A 102 -1.15 -3.90 -12.74
N HIS A 103 -0.20 -3.58 -13.62
CA HIS A 103 -0.43 -2.65 -14.72
C HIS A 103 -0.01 -3.23 -16.07
N ASP A 104 -0.64 -2.77 -17.15
CA ASP A 104 -0.30 -3.22 -18.51
C ASP A 104 0.49 -2.15 -19.31
N PHE A 105 0.95 -1.09 -18.65
CA PHE A 105 1.62 0.06 -19.27
C PHE A 105 3.11 -0.17 -19.55
N GLY A 106 3.45 -1.13 -20.42
CA GLY A 106 4.80 -1.27 -21.01
C GLY A 106 5.99 -1.04 -20.05
N MET A 107 7.08 -0.44 -20.57
CA MET A 107 8.18 0.06 -19.73
C MET A 107 7.94 1.53 -19.41
N LEU A 108 7.68 1.83 -18.14
CA LEU A 108 7.55 3.20 -17.63
C LEU A 108 8.92 3.87 -17.50
N GLN A 109 9.02 5.19 -17.72
CA GLN A 109 10.27 5.96 -17.59
C GLN A 109 10.39 6.73 -16.27
N GLU A 110 9.35 7.46 -15.90
CA GLU A 110 9.30 8.26 -14.68
C GLU A 110 7.89 8.12 -14.10
N HIS A 111 7.72 7.09 -13.28
CA HIS A 111 6.43 6.82 -12.67
C HIS A 111 6.44 7.19 -11.19
N SER A 112 5.33 7.75 -10.75
CA SER A 112 5.06 8.06 -9.36
C SER A 112 3.72 7.47 -8.97
N VAL A 113 3.57 7.23 -7.70
CA VAL A 113 2.30 6.79 -7.14
C VAL A 113 1.81 7.85 -6.19
N MET A 114 0.57 8.27 -6.36
CA MET A 114 -0.13 9.16 -5.46
C MET A 114 -1.19 8.36 -4.71
N VAL A 115 -1.17 8.46 -3.39
CA VAL A 115 -2.22 7.92 -2.54
C VAL A 115 -3.05 9.07 -1.99
N ARG A 116 -4.36 8.94 -2.05
CA ARG A 116 -5.34 9.92 -1.56
C ARG A 116 -6.28 9.24 -0.58
N LEU A 117 -6.44 9.85 0.59
CA LEU A 117 -7.43 9.46 1.57
C LEU A 117 -8.69 10.29 1.36
N LEU A 118 -9.83 9.63 1.23
CA LEU A 118 -11.11 10.29 0.97
C LEU A 118 -12.13 9.95 2.04
N ASP A 119 -13.02 10.89 2.32
CA ASP A 119 -14.18 10.67 3.19
C ASP A 119 -15.34 9.98 2.45
N LYS A 120 -16.43 9.74 3.17
CA LYS A 120 -17.65 9.10 2.62
C LYS A 120 -18.30 9.85 1.47
N ASP A 121 -18.05 11.15 1.34
CA ASP A 121 -18.57 12.03 0.30
C ASP A 121 -17.53 12.27 -0.80
N PHE A 122 -16.43 11.49 -0.80
CA PHE A 122 -15.28 11.58 -1.70
C PHE A 122 -14.48 12.89 -1.59
N ASN A 123 -14.59 13.63 -0.48
CA ASN A 123 -13.74 14.79 -0.23
C ASN A 123 -12.34 14.33 0.15
N LEU A 124 -11.33 15.09 -0.31
CA LEU A 124 -9.93 14.82 0.02
C LEU A 124 -9.66 15.15 1.49
N ILE A 125 -9.11 14.17 2.21
CA ILE A 125 -8.63 14.32 3.59
C ILE A 125 -7.13 14.60 3.59
N ASP A 126 -6.36 13.74 2.94
CA ASP A 126 -4.90 13.83 2.83
C ASP A 126 -4.44 13.20 1.53
N SER A 127 -3.26 13.57 1.05
CA SER A 127 -2.65 12.99 -0.13
C SER A 127 -1.15 13.06 -0.06
N TYR A 128 -0.49 12.03 -0.55
CA TYR A 128 0.95 12.00 -0.69
C TYR A 128 1.33 11.32 -1.99
N GLN A 129 2.32 11.88 -2.68
CA GLN A 129 2.85 11.36 -3.93
C GLN A 129 4.33 11.09 -3.76
N LYS A 130 4.75 9.92 -4.24
CA LYS A 130 6.13 9.44 -4.18
C LYS A 130 6.57 8.98 -5.56
N VAL A 131 7.71 9.48 -6.00
CA VAL A 131 8.39 8.98 -7.21
C VAL A 131 8.99 7.62 -6.88
N ILE A 132 8.79 6.65 -7.77
CA ILE A 132 9.40 5.33 -7.63
C ILE A 132 10.74 5.39 -8.35
N GLU A 133 11.82 5.50 -7.58
CA GLU A 133 13.19 5.44 -8.10
C GLU A 133 13.56 3.98 -8.45
N TYR A 134 14.38 3.82 -9.50
CA TYR A 134 14.83 2.52 -10.04
C TYR A 134 15.93 1.87 -9.20
#